data_AF-A0A1F7YVY8-F1
#
_entry.id   AF-A0A1F7YVY8-F1
#
_cell.length_a   1.000
_cell.length_b   1.000
_cell.length_c   1.000
_cell.angle_alpha   90.00
_cell.angle_beta   90.00
_cell.angle_gamma   90.00
#
_symmetry.space_group_name_H-M   'P 1'
#
loop_
_entity.id
_entity.type
_entity.pdbx_description
1 polymer ?
#
loop_
_entity_poly.entity_id
_entity_poly.type
_entity_poly.pdbx_seq_one_letter_code
_entity_poly.pdbx_strand_id
1 'polypeptide(L)'
;MKRDTVKAIFTNLLFVIGVILIILGGSRAILTVVRLAVFDKYPLDSYAETRCSYAPIPAQDGEVMPKLEAECMSSLDYERRLKLTDDIVNSSTMLISGIALALSFKKFIFSKKAS
;
A
#
# COMPACT_ATOMS: atom_id res chain seq x y z
N MET A 1 -10.56 6.74 -39.43
CA MET A 1 -10.74 5.56 -38.54
C MET A 1 -12.12 5.64 -37.90
N LYS A 2 -12.97 4.60 -37.98
CA LYS A 2 -14.32 4.63 -37.38
C LYS A 2 -14.20 4.80 -35.86
N ARG A 3 -14.95 5.75 -35.28
CA ARG A 3 -14.95 6.05 -33.82
C ARG A 3 -15.18 4.79 -32.97
N ASP A 4 -15.88 3.80 -33.52
CA ASP A 4 -16.16 2.53 -32.86
C ASP A 4 -14.91 1.66 -32.65
N THR A 5 -13.97 1.65 -33.60
CA THR A 5 -12.73 0.87 -33.48
C THR A 5 -11.82 1.47 -32.40
N VAL A 6 -11.75 2.80 -32.32
CA VAL A 6 -10.97 3.50 -31.28
C VAL A 6 -11.57 3.20 -29.89
N LYS A 7 -12.90 3.26 -29.75
CA LYS A 7 -13.57 2.90 -28.48
C LYS A 7 -13.27 1.47 -28.03
N ALA A 8 -13.30 0.51 -28.94
CA ALA A 8 -13.04 -0.89 -28.63
C ALA A 8 -11.60 -1.14 -28.13
N ILE A 9 -10.62 -0.50 -28.78
CA ILE A 9 -9.20 -0.62 -28.38
C ILE A 9 -8.99 0.01 -27.00
N PHE A 10 -9.50 1.22 -26.77
CA PHE A 10 -9.36 1.90 -25.47
C PHE A 10 -10.03 1.15 -24.32
N THR A 11 -11.22 0.58 -24.55
CA THR A 11 -11.92 -0.19 -23.51
C THR A 11 -11.19 -1.49 -23.17
N ASN A 12 -10.65 -2.20 -24.15
CA ASN A 12 -9.87 -3.40 -23.88
C ASN A 12 -8.58 -3.09 -23.11
N LEU A 13 -7.89 -1.99 -23.47
CA LEU A 13 -6.65 -1.58 -22.81
C LEU A 13 -6.90 -1.13 -21.35
N LEU A 14 -7.96 -0.36 -21.11
CA LEU A 14 -8.38 0.01 -19.74
C LEU A 14 -8.83 -1.19 -18.91
N PHE A 15 -9.45 -2.20 -19.53
CA PHE A 15 -9.83 -3.43 -18.84
C PHE A 15 -8.62 -4.22 -18.38
N VAL A 16 -7.62 -4.39 -19.25
CA VAL A 16 -6.36 -5.06 -18.89
C VAL A 16 -5.66 -4.34 -17.74
N ILE A 17 -5.58 -2.99 -17.79
CA ILE A 17 -5.04 -2.19 -16.69
C ILE A 17 -5.83 -2.41 -15.40
N GLY A 18 -7.17 -2.40 -15.48
CA GLY A 18 -8.03 -2.64 -14.32
C GLY A 18 -7.80 -4.01 -13.68
N VAL A 19 -7.68 -5.07 -14.48
CA VAL A 19 -7.39 -6.43 -13.97
C VAL A 19 -6.01 -6.48 -13.29
N ILE A 20 -5.00 -5.86 -13.89
CA ILE A 20 -3.65 -5.78 -13.28
C ILE A 20 -3.70 -5.06 -11.93
N LEU A 21 -4.43 -3.95 -11.84
CA LEU A 21 -4.59 -3.21 -10.58
C LEU A 21 -5.31 -4.03 -9.51
N ILE A 22 -6.32 -4.83 -9.88
CA ILE A 22 -7.00 -5.73 -8.93
C ILE A 22 -6.04 -6.80 -8.41
N ILE A 23 -5.24 -7.44 -9.27
CA ILE A 23 -4.29 -8.48 -8.86
C ILE A 23 -3.19 -7.90 -7.96
N LEU A 24 -2.63 -6.75 -8.33
CA LEU A 24 -1.60 -6.07 -7.54
C LEU A 24 -2.15 -5.52 -6.22
N GLY A 25 -3.33 -4.89 -6.23
CA GLY A 25 -3.99 -4.41 -5.03
C GLY A 25 -4.37 -5.54 -4.08
N GLY A 26 -4.91 -6.64 -4.62
CA GLY A 26 -5.28 -7.83 -3.85
C GLY A 26 -4.09 -8.54 -3.22
N SER A 27 -3.01 -8.75 -3.98
CA SER A 27 -1.78 -9.36 -3.44
C SER A 27 -1.16 -8.50 -2.33
N ARG A 28 -1.11 -7.17 -2.49
CA ARG A 28 -0.67 -6.26 -1.43
C ARG A 28 -1.59 -6.31 -0.20
N ALA A 29 -2.91 -6.31 -0.40
CA ALA A 29 -3.86 -6.40 0.70
C ALA A 29 -3.70 -7.69 1.51
N ILE A 30 -3.52 -8.85 0.84
CA ILE A 30 -3.26 -10.13 1.51
C ILE A 30 -1.96 -10.06 2.32
N LEU A 31 -0.88 -9.51 1.76
CA LEU A 31 0.39 -9.34 2.48
C LEU A 31 0.24 -8.44 3.71
N THR A 32 -0.50 -7.34 3.63
CA THR A 32 -0.79 -6.46 4.76
C THR A 32 -1.58 -7.20 5.86
N VAL A 33 -2.58 -8.00 5.48
CA VAL A 33 -3.38 -8.82 6.43
C VAL A 33 -2.52 -9.89 7.09
N VAL A 34 -1.67 -10.59 6.34
CA VAL A 34 -0.74 -11.60 6.90
C VAL A 34 0.24 -10.93 7.87
N ARG A 35 0.78 -9.76 7.52
CA ARG A 35 1.68 -9.00 8.42
C ARG A 35 0.99 -8.61 9.72
N LEU A 36 -0.27 -8.19 9.65
CA LEU A 36 -1.09 -7.83 10.82
C LEU A 36 -1.45 -9.04 11.69
N ALA A 37 -1.60 -10.24 11.10
CA ALA A 37 -1.99 -11.44 11.82
C ALA A 37 -0.80 -12.19 12.44
N VAL A 38 0.38 -12.12 11.81
CA VAL A 38 1.57 -12.87 12.23
C VAL A 38 2.46 -12.08 13.19
N PHE A 39 2.54 -10.76 13.04
CA PHE A 39 3.43 -9.93 13.87
C PHE A 39 2.65 -9.07 14.86
N ASP A 40 3.02 -9.13 16.14
CA ASP A 40 2.47 -8.26 17.19
C ASP A 40 2.72 -6.77 16.91
N LYS A 41 3.77 -6.46 16.14
CA LYS A 41 4.09 -5.10 15.66
C LYS A 41 4.26 -5.12 14.15
N TYR A 42 3.67 -4.14 13.47
CA TYR A 42 3.81 -4.03 12.02
C TYR A 42 5.30 -3.87 11.65
N PRO A 43 5.84 -4.75 10.78
CA PRO A 43 7.27 -4.75 10.49
C PRO A 43 7.67 -3.49 9.72
N LEU A 44 8.70 -2.80 10.21
CA LEU A 44 9.35 -1.70 9.48
C LEU A 44 10.45 -2.27 8.57
N ASP A 45 11.03 -1.44 7.71
CA ASP A 45 12.23 -1.88 6.97
C ASP A 45 13.38 -2.10 7.96
N SER A 46 14.23 -3.11 7.72
CA SER A 46 15.29 -3.53 8.65
C SER A 46 16.16 -2.36 9.14
N TYR A 47 16.43 -1.39 8.28
CA TYR A 47 17.19 -0.18 8.60
C TYR A 47 16.50 0.70 9.65
N ALA A 48 15.18 0.86 9.55
CA ALA A 48 14.40 1.64 10.51
C ALA A 48 14.36 0.95 11.88
N GLU A 49 14.31 -0.39 11.92
CA GLU A 49 14.30 -1.12 13.19
C GLU A 49 15.65 -1.08 13.92
N THR A 50 16.77 -1.13 13.20
CA THR A 50 18.11 -1.17 13.82
C THR A 50 18.66 0.19 14.24
N ARG A 51 18.11 1.30 13.75
CA ARG A 51 18.67 2.65 13.98
C ARG A 51 18.66 3.08 15.46
N CYS A 52 17.73 2.58 16.26
CA CYS A 52 17.68 2.86 17.70
C CYS A 52 18.62 1.95 18.51
N SER A 53 19.04 0.81 17.96
CA SER A 53 20.01 -0.10 18.61
C SER A 53 21.46 0.29 18.34
N TYR A 54 21.72 1.02 17.25
CA TYR A 54 23.01 1.63 16.95
C TYR A 54 22.95 3.13 17.26
N ALA A 55 23.02 3.50 18.54
CA ALA A 55 23.36 4.86 18.93
C ALA A 55 24.86 4.95 19.29
N PRO A 56 25.78 5.20 18.35
CA PRO A 56 27.18 5.38 18.69
C PRO A 56 27.52 6.87 18.74
N ILE A 57 27.25 7.55 19.85
CA ILE A 57 28.08 8.69 20.28
C ILE A 57 28.14 8.63 21.82
N PRO A 58 29.29 8.33 22.44
CA PRO A 58 29.41 8.44 23.89
C PRO A 58 29.19 9.91 24.25
N ALA A 59 28.08 10.19 24.93
CA ALA A 59 27.93 11.46 25.63
C ALA A 59 29.08 11.54 26.65
N GLN A 60 29.87 12.62 26.56
CA GLN A 60 31.09 12.79 27.33
C GLN A 60 30.86 12.91 28.84
N ASP A 61 29.59 12.92 29.29
CA ASP A 61 29.18 12.99 30.68
C ASP A 61 28.08 11.94 30.94
N GLY A 62 28.37 11.02 31.86
CA GLY A 62 27.75 9.71 32.00
C GLY A 62 26.29 9.61 32.47
N GLU A 63 25.38 10.55 32.22
CA GLU A 63 24.00 10.44 32.71
C GLU A 63 22.91 11.05 31.81
N VAL A 64 22.77 10.67 30.53
CA VAL A 64 21.47 10.84 29.81
C VAL A 64 21.29 9.81 28.68
N MET A 65 21.14 8.52 28.98
CA MET A 65 20.87 7.50 27.93
C MET A 65 19.43 6.92 27.89
N PRO A 66 18.61 6.86 28.96
CA PRO A 66 17.32 6.18 28.88
C PRO A 66 16.18 7.03 28.25
N LYS A 67 16.23 8.36 28.34
CA LYS A 67 15.21 9.23 27.72
C LYS A 67 15.32 9.26 26.19
N LEU A 68 16.54 9.25 25.67
CA LEU A 68 16.79 9.30 24.22
C LEU A 68 16.38 7.98 23.53
N GLU A 69 16.61 6.85 24.20
CA GLU A 69 16.16 5.53 23.70
C GLU A 69 14.64 5.40 23.74
N ALA A 70 13.98 5.88 24.80
CA ALA A 70 12.52 5.92 24.89
C ALA A 70 11.90 6.83 23.81
N GLU A 71 12.48 8.01 23.57
CA GLU A 71 12.05 8.90 22.48
C GLU A 71 12.27 8.25 21.11
N CYS A 72 13.40 7.58 20.87
CA CYS A 72 13.66 6.84 19.63
C CYS A 72 12.65 5.70 19.42
N MET A 73 12.35 4.92 20.45
CA MET A 73 11.35 3.84 20.39
C MET A 73 9.94 4.37 20.10
N SER A 74 9.55 5.51 20.69
CA SER A 74 8.26 6.15 20.39
C SER A 74 8.17 6.67 18.95
N SER A 75 9.28 7.14 18.38
CA SER A 75 9.35 7.55 16.97
C SER A 75 9.12 6.37 16.02
N LEU A 76 9.60 5.17 16.39
CA LEU A 76 9.38 3.94 15.62
C LEU A 76 7.92 3.52 15.64
N ASP A 77 7.21 3.67 16.75
CA ASP A 77 5.79 3.35 16.82
C ASP A 77 4.94 4.28 15.95
N TYR A 78 5.33 5.55 15.83
CA TYR A 78 4.71 6.47 14.89
C TYR A 78 4.98 6.07 13.43
N GLU A 79 6.22 5.70 13.09
CA GLU A 79 6.56 5.21 11.75
C GLU A 79 5.83 3.92 11.38
N ARG A 80 5.65 2.99 12.34
CA ARG A 80 4.84 1.78 12.14
C ARG A 80 3.42 2.14 11.72
N ARG A 81 2.79 3.09 12.41
CA ARG A 81 1.43 3.55 12.11
C ARG A 81 1.35 4.23 10.74
N LEU A 82 2.33 5.06 10.40
CA LEU A 82 2.40 5.70 9.08
C LEU A 82 2.54 4.67 7.96
N LYS A 83 3.47 3.71 8.09
CA LYS A 83 3.71 2.68 7.08
C LYS A 83 2.50 1.77 6.90
N LEU A 84 1.85 1.39 8.01
CA LEU A 84 0.59 0.64 7.96
C LEU A 84 -0.50 1.43 7.24
N THR A 85 -0.63 2.74 7.52
CA THR A 85 -1.61 3.59 6.86
C THR A 85 -1.33 3.70 5.36
N ASP A 86 -0.07 3.91 4.97
CA ASP A 86 0.32 3.98 3.56
C ASP A 86 0.05 2.67 2.81
N ASP A 87 0.40 1.52 3.40
CA ASP A 87 0.13 0.21 2.80
C ASP A 87 -1.38 -0.05 2.64
N ILE A 88 -2.20 0.34 3.63
CA ILE A 88 -3.66 0.24 3.55
C ILE A 88 -4.22 1.19 2.49
N VAL A 89 -3.77 2.44 2.46
CA VAL A 89 -4.24 3.43 1.47
C VAL A 89 -3.85 3.01 0.06
N ASN A 90 -2.62 2.57 -0.17
CA ASN A 90 -2.18 2.10 -1.49
C ASN A 90 -2.94 0.86 -1.94
N SER A 91 -3.07 -0.15 -1.07
CA SER A 91 -3.80 -1.38 -1.41
C SER A 91 -5.28 -1.12 -1.66
N SER A 92 -5.93 -0.31 -0.81
CA SER A 92 -7.35 0.06 -0.98
C SER A 92 -7.58 0.93 -2.21
N THR A 93 -6.71 1.91 -2.50
CA THR A 93 -6.83 2.76 -3.69
C THR A 93 -6.65 1.93 -4.97
N MET A 94 -5.69 1.00 -5.01
CA MET A 94 -5.52 0.08 -6.14
C MET A 94 -6.73 -0.84 -6.32
N LEU A 95 -7.28 -1.39 -5.24
CA LEU A 95 -8.48 -2.22 -5.29
C LEU A 95 -9.72 -1.45 -5.73
N ILE A 96 -9.98 -0.28 -5.15
CA ILE A 96 -11.15 0.55 -5.47
C ILE A 96 -11.07 1.04 -6.91
N SER A 97 -9.91 1.51 -7.36
CA SER A 97 -9.72 1.94 -8.77
C SER A 97 -9.87 0.77 -9.74
N GLY A 98 -9.31 -0.39 -9.42
CA GLY A 98 -9.47 -1.61 -10.21
C GLY A 98 -10.93 -2.07 -10.31
N ILE A 99 -11.65 -2.10 -9.18
CA ILE A 99 -13.08 -2.44 -9.12
C ILE A 99 -13.92 -1.42 -9.90
N ALA A 100 -13.67 -0.12 -9.73
CA ALA A 100 -14.38 0.93 -10.44
C ALA A 100 -14.20 0.82 -11.96
N LEU A 101 -13.00 0.50 -12.43
CA LEU A 101 -12.72 0.23 -13.85
C LEU A 101 -13.44 -1.02 -14.34
N ALA A 102 -13.41 -2.12 -13.59
CA ALA A 102 -14.07 -3.37 -13.94
C ALA A 102 -15.61 -3.21 -13.99
N LEU A 103 -16.21 -2.50 -13.04
CA LEU A 103 -17.65 -2.21 -13.00
C LEU A 103 -18.06 -1.26 -14.14
N SER A 104 -17.26 -0.23 -14.41
CA SER A 104 -17.48 0.67 -15.54
C SER A 104 -17.46 -0.09 -16.87
N PHE A 105 -16.55 -1.06 -17.02
CA PHE A 105 -16.48 -1.92 -18.19
C PHE A 105 -17.68 -2.87 -18.30
N LYS A 106 -18.08 -3.52 -17.20
CA LYS A 106 -19.31 -4.33 -17.14
C LYS A 106 -20.51 -3.51 -17.60
N LYS A 107 -20.68 -2.30 -17.06
CA LYS A 107 -21.77 -1.41 -17.48
C LYS A 107 -21.68 -1.03 -18.95
N PHE A 108 -20.48 -0.75 -19.48
CA PHE A 108 -20.30 -0.37 -20.88
C PHE A 108 -20.59 -1.51 -21.86
N ILE A 109 -20.14 -2.74 -21.58
CA ILE A 109 -20.43 -3.91 -22.43
C ILE A 109 -21.91 -4.30 -22.35
N PHE A 110 -22.47 -4.40 -21.14
CA PHE A 110 -23.86 -4.86 -20.99
C PHE A 110 -24.89 -3.79 -21.37
N SER A 111 -24.56 -2.49 -21.30
CA SER A 111 -25.40 -1.42 -21.84
C SER A 111 -25.42 -1.39 -23.37
N LYS A 112 -24.39 -1.92 -24.04
CA LYS A 112 -24.36 -2.03 -25.51
C LYS A 112 -25.16 -3.23 -26.05
N LYS A 113 -25.49 -4.21 -25.21
CA LYS A 113 -26.33 -5.36 -25.59
C LYS A 113 -27.84 -5.09 -25.56
N ALA A 114 -28.25 -3.91 -25.12
CA ALA A 114 -29.65 -3.54 -24.93
C ALA A 114 -30.23 -2.61 -26.03
N SER A 115 -29.56 -2.50 -27.19
CA SER A 115 -30.08 -1.79 -28.36
C SER A 115 -29.95 -2.60 -29.63
#